data_AF-A0A1I4CK49-F1
#
_entry.id   AF-A0A1I4CK49-F1
#
_cell.length_a   1.000
_cell.length_b   1.000
_cell.length_c   1.000
_cell.angle_alpha   90.00
_cell.angle_beta   90.00
_cell.angle_gamma   90.00
#
_symmetry.space_group_name_H-M   'P 1'
#
loop_
_entity.id
_entity.type
_entity.pdbx_description
1 polymer ?
#
loop_
_entity_poly.entity_id
_entity_poly.type
_entity_poly.pdbx_seq_one_letter_code
_entity_poly.pdbx_strand_id
1 'polypeptide(L)'
;MLCLTRRLLICLTCAFPYAAHAVEPCKTGLVGITLIAGSYNPPYTIEPDIQSINPGGKFPDNLIELGWSNLRKAERPLRLICRYAGGKKDELLLPTTTDKCFLRPGLTATCD
;
A
#
# COMPACT_ATOMS: atom_id res chain seq x y z
N MET A 1 30.76 -37.76 -35.65
CA MET A 1 30.92 -36.28 -35.59
C MET A 1 29.64 -35.68 -36.20
N LEU A 2 28.97 -34.80 -35.45
CA LEU A 2 27.76 -34.00 -35.75
C LEU A 2 26.48 -34.76 -36.16
N CYS A 3 25.52 -35.02 -35.25
CA CYS A 3 24.49 -34.10 -34.71
C CYS A 3 23.70 -33.34 -35.77
N LEU A 4 22.40 -33.64 -35.92
CA LEU A 4 21.37 -32.59 -36.00
C LEU A 4 19.95 -33.16 -35.82
N THR A 5 19.56 -33.31 -34.55
CA THR A 5 18.17 -33.40 -34.10
C THR A 5 17.51 -32.02 -34.19
N ARG A 6 16.48 -31.87 -35.02
CA ARG A 6 15.71 -30.63 -35.16
C ARG A 6 14.38 -30.76 -34.40
N ARG A 7 14.41 -30.61 -33.07
CA ARG A 7 13.20 -30.44 -32.27
C ARG A 7 12.93 -28.95 -32.10
N LEU A 8 11.87 -28.46 -32.77
CA LEU A 8 11.29 -27.15 -32.51
C LEU A 8 10.86 -27.09 -31.04
N LEU A 9 11.55 -26.31 -30.21
CA LEU A 9 11.03 -25.88 -28.92
C LEU A 9 10.17 -24.63 -29.16
N ILE A 10 8.86 -24.79 -29.02
CA ILE A 10 7.92 -23.69 -28.89
C ILE A 10 8.12 -23.13 -27.47
N CYS A 11 8.89 -22.05 -27.34
CA CYS A 11 8.92 -21.26 -26.12
C CYS A 11 7.59 -20.51 -26.00
N LEU A 12 6.62 -21.16 -25.35
CA LEU A 12 5.42 -20.52 -24.83
C LEU A 12 5.88 -19.57 -23.71
N THR A 13 6.17 -18.31 -24.05
CA THR A 13 6.39 -17.27 -23.03
C THR A 13 5.07 -17.03 -22.33
N CYS A 14 4.88 -17.66 -21.16
CA CYS A 14 3.83 -17.29 -20.23
C CYS A 14 4.02 -15.83 -19.87
N ALA A 15 3.28 -14.94 -20.53
CA ALA A 15 3.01 -13.61 -20.04
C ALA A 15 2.21 -13.79 -18.75
N PHE A 16 2.90 -13.85 -17.61
CA PHE A 16 2.24 -13.75 -16.32
C PHE A 16 1.60 -12.37 -16.27
N PRO A 17 0.26 -12.26 -16.26
CA PRO A 17 -0.34 -11.01 -15.88
C PRO A 17 0.08 -10.79 -14.43
N TYR A 18 0.90 -9.77 -14.17
CA TYR A 18 1.07 -9.25 -12.82
C TYR A 18 -0.32 -8.81 -12.38
N ALA A 19 -1.02 -9.68 -11.66
CA ALA A 19 -2.16 -9.28 -10.87
C ALA A 19 -1.59 -8.31 -9.83
N ALA A 20 -1.83 -7.01 -10.04
CA ALA A 20 -1.66 -6.02 -9.00
C ALA A 20 -2.67 -6.39 -7.91
N HIS A 21 -2.24 -7.26 -6.99
CA HIS A 21 -3.00 -7.60 -5.81
C HIS A 21 -3.09 -6.33 -4.99
N ALA A 22 -4.18 -5.59 -5.15
CA ALA A 22 -4.61 -4.61 -4.18
C ALA A 22 -4.87 -5.37 -2.88
N VAL A 23 -3.83 -5.53 -2.07
CA VAL A 23 -3.95 -6.01 -0.70
C VAL A 23 -4.80 -4.95 -0.02
N GLU A 24 -6.04 -5.27 0.36
CA GLU A 24 -6.86 -4.38 1.20
C GLU A 24 -6.12 -4.19 2.53
N PRO A 25 -5.49 -3.02 2.76
CA PRO A 25 -4.54 -2.89 3.85
C PRO A 25 -5.22 -2.79 5.21
N CYS A 26 -6.43 -2.22 5.23
CA CYS A 26 -7.17 -1.92 6.43
C CYS A 26 -8.62 -2.42 6.33
N LYS A 27 -9.18 -2.87 7.45
CA LYS A 27 -10.59 -3.27 7.57
C LYS A 27 -11.48 -2.06 7.85
N THR A 28 -12.79 -2.26 7.76
CA THR A 28 -13.79 -1.28 8.19
C THR A 28 -13.68 -0.98 9.70
N GLY A 29 -14.15 0.20 10.11
CA GLY A 29 -14.10 0.63 11.52
C GLY A 29 -12.80 1.32 11.95
N LEU A 30 -12.05 1.88 10.99
CA LEU A 30 -10.83 2.63 11.26
C LEU A 30 -11.10 3.89 12.06
N VAL A 31 -10.29 4.16 13.08
CA VAL A 31 -10.28 5.42 13.84
C VAL A 31 -8.99 6.21 13.64
N GLY A 32 -8.00 5.62 12.96
CA GLY A 32 -6.81 6.32 12.50
C GLY A 32 -5.96 5.49 11.57
N ILE A 33 -5.15 6.16 10.77
CA ILE A 33 -4.18 5.54 9.86
C ILE A 33 -2.86 6.29 9.96
N THR A 34 -1.74 5.58 9.83
CA THR A 34 -0.42 6.21 9.81
C THR A 34 0.50 5.43 8.90
N LEU A 35 1.28 6.13 8.10
CA LEU A 35 2.37 5.57 7.34
C LEU A 35 3.69 5.84 8.08
N ILE A 36 4.46 4.78 8.34
CA ILE A 36 5.80 4.89 8.92
C ILE A 36 6.87 4.36 7.97
N ALA A 37 8.05 4.95 8.08
CA ALA A 37 9.23 4.60 7.30
C ALA A 37 10.42 4.20 8.19
N GLY A 38 11.25 3.33 7.62
CA GLY A 38 12.48 2.87 8.24
C GLY A 38 12.27 1.88 9.38
N SER A 39 13.40 1.53 10.00
CA SER A 39 13.49 0.57 11.11
C SER A 39 13.98 1.20 12.42
N TYR A 40 14.11 2.52 12.47
CA TYR A 40 14.56 3.25 13.66
C TYR A 40 13.53 3.23 14.80
N ASN A 41 14.01 3.59 15.99
CA ASN A 41 13.21 3.75 17.19
C ASN A 41 13.42 5.16 17.79
N PRO A 42 12.40 6.05 17.77
CA PRO A 42 11.07 5.84 17.21
C PRO A 42 11.09 5.82 15.66
N PRO A 43 10.14 5.13 15.02
CA PRO A 43 10.03 5.12 13.56
C PRO A 43 9.60 6.51 13.05
N TYR A 44 9.98 6.83 11.81
CA TYR A 44 9.62 8.11 11.19
C TYR A 44 8.19 8.05 10.64
N THR A 45 7.33 8.96 11.09
CA THR A 45 5.97 9.12 10.55
C THR A 45 6.00 9.99 9.30
N ILE A 46 5.40 9.49 8.22
CA ILE A 46 5.18 10.27 7.01
C ILE A 46 3.77 10.89 7.09
N GLU A 47 3.72 12.22 7.07
CA GLU A 47 2.45 12.93 6.99
C GLU A 47 1.82 12.76 5.59
N PRO A 48 0.48 12.65 5.50
CA PRO A 48 -0.19 12.59 4.21
C PRO A 48 -0.06 13.91 3.46
N ASP A 49 0.33 13.86 2.20
CA ASP A 49 0.42 15.01 1.29
C ASP A 49 -0.91 15.38 0.67
N ILE A 50 -1.88 14.47 0.71
CA ILE A 50 -3.27 14.71 0.32
C ILE A 50 -4.15 14.50 1.53
N GLN A 51 -4.88 15.55 1.94
CA GLN A 51 -5.87 15.47 3.01
C GLN A 51 -7.10 16.26 2.62
N SER A 52 -8.20 15.56 2.36
CA SER A 52 -9.49 16.14 2.01
C SER A 52 -10.56 15.56 2.92
N ILE A 53 -11.22 16.44 3.68
CA ILE A 53 -12.28 16.12 4.64
C ILE A 53 -13.46 17.05 4.32
N ASN A 54 -14.68 16.55 4.38
CA ASN A 54 -15.86 17.41 4.25
C ASN A 54 -15.84 18.54 5.31
N PRO A 55 -16.31 19.75 4.98
CA PRO A 55 -16.38 20.85 5.95
C PRO A 55 -17.17 20.46 7.21
N GLY A 56 -16.59 20.73 8.39
CA GLY A 56 -17.17 20.35 9.69
C GLY A 56 -17.00 18.87 10.05
N GLY A 57 -16.38 18.10 9.17
CA GLY A 57 -16.17 16.68 9.33
C GLY A 57 -14.99 16.33 10.23
N LYS A 58 -15.05 15.12 10.80
CA LYS A 58 -13.92 14.47 11.45
C LYS A 58 -13.59 13.17 10.73
N PHE A 59 -12.32 12.81 10.72
CA PHE A 59 -11.90 11.45 10.42
C PHE A 59 -12.53 10.49 11.46
N PRO A 60 -13.01 9.30 11.07
CA PRO A 60 -13.07 8.76 9.70
C PRO A 60 -14.30 9.20 8.89
N ASP A 61 -15.38 9.61 9.56
CA ASP A 61 -16.74 9.68 9.00
C ASP A 61 -16.89 10.65 7.82
N ASN A 62 -16.01 11.64 7.73
CA ASN A 62 -16.08 12.69 6.72
C ASN A 62 -14.86 12.73 5.80
N LEU A 63 -14.08 11.65 5.78
CA LEU A 63 -12.95 11.54 4.89
C LEU A 63 -13.42 11.53 3.43
N ILE A 64 -12.89 12.46 2.63
CA ILE A 64 -12.99 12.41 1.17
C ILE A 64 -11.79 11.65 0.61
N GLU A 65 -10.58 12.04 0.99
CA GLU A 65 -9.35 11.34 0.59
C GLU A 65 -8.21 11.66 1.56
N LEU A 66 -7.43 10.63 1.92
CA LEU A 66 -6.14 10.76 2.57
C LEU A 66 -5.11 10.08 1.70
N GLY A 67 -3.98 10.72 1.39
CA GLY A 67 -3.00 10.16 0.46
C GLY A 67 -1.56 10.43 0.87
N TRP A 68 -0.70 9.51 0.46
CA TRP A 68 0.74 9.60 0.48
C TRP A 68 1.27 9.32 -0.92
N SER A 69 2.01 10.26 -1.51
CA SER A 69 2.61 10.07 -2.82
C SER A 69 4.14 10.09 -2.80
N ASN A 70 4.76 9.60 -3.88
CA ASN A 70 6.20 9.61 -4.09
C ASN A 70 6.99 8.86 -2.99
N LEU A 71 6.37 7.80 -2.45
CA LEU A 71 6.89 6.94 -1.38
C LEU A 71 8.13 6.15 -1.78
N ARG A 72 8.42 6.05 -3.09
CA ARG A 72 9.69 5.48 -3.56
C ARG A 72 10.93 6.18 -3.03
N LYS A 73 10.82 7.45 -2.62
CA LYS A 73 11.92 8.24 -2.03
C LYS A 73 12.02 8.09 -0.51
N ALA A 74 11.02 7.49 0.14
CA ALA A 74 11.04 7.29 1.57
C ALA A 74 11.94 6.10 1.95
N GLU A 75 12.47 6.15 3.17
CA GLU A 75 13.29 5.06 3.67
C GLU A 75 12.48 3.79 3.89
N ARG A 76 13.06 2.63 3.57
CA ARG A 76 12.43 1.32 3.71
C ARG A 76 12.79 0.67 5.06
N PRO A 77 11.94 -0.20 5.61
CA PRO A 77 10.63 -0.61 5.11
C PRO A 77 9.55 0.47 5.29
N LEU A 78 8.50 0.41 4.46
CA LEU A 78 7.27 1.17 4.68
C LEU A 78 6.22 0.29 5.34
N ARG A 79 5.58 0.81 6.37
CA ARG A 79 4.56 0.08 7.12
C ARG A 79 3.35 0.97 7.31
N LEU A 80 2.19 0.46 6.94
CA LEU A 80 0.91 1.13 7.11
C LEU A 80 0.24 0.60 8.37
N ILE A 81 -0.04 1.48 9.32
CA ILE A 81 -0.64 1.14 10.60
C ILE A 81 -2.11 1.58 10.58
N CYS A 82 -3.00 0.59 10.56
CA CYS A 82 -4.44 0.73 10.67
C CYS A 82 -4.83 0.68 12.15
N ARG A 83 -5.47 1.72 12.69
CA ARG A 83 -5.93 1.75 14.10
C ARG A 83 -7.46 1.70 14.16
N TYR A 84 -7.98 0.91 15.08
CA TYR A 84 -9.42 0.69 15.27
C TYR A 84 -9.87 1.09 16.67
N ALA A 85 -11.18 1.20 16.86
CA ALA A 85 -11.78 1.41 18.17
C ALA A 85 -11.33 0.33 19.17
N GLY A 86 -11.23 0.69 20.45
CA GLY A 86 -10.75 -0.21 21.50
C GLY A 86 -9.24 -0.45 21.49
N GLY A 87 -8.47 0.31 20.72
CA GLY A 87 -7.00 0.29 20.75
C GLY A 87 -6.34 -0.80 19.90
N LYS A 88 -7.12 -1.60 19.16
CA LYS A 88 -6.62 -2.60 18.22
C LYS A 88 -5.85 -1.92 17.07
N LYS A 89 -4.77 -2.55 16.62
CA LYS A 89 -3.96 -2.10 15.48
C LYS A 89 -3.63 -3.28 14.57
N ASP A 90 -3.71 -3.06 13.26
CA ASP A 90 -3.13 -3.94 12.25
C ASP A 90 -1.95 -3.19 11.60
N GLU A 91 -0.86 -3.90 11.34
CA GLU A 91 0.33 -3.35 10.67
C GLU A 91 0.57 -4.14 9.39
N LEU A 92 0.59 -3.44 8.27
CA LEU A 92 0.89 -4.01 6.96
C LEU A 92 2.27 -3.54 6.50
N LEU A 93 3.15 -4.50 6.19
CA LEU A 93 4.37 -4.22 5.45
C LEU A 93 4.03 -3.96 3.98
N LEU A 94 4.36 -2.77 3.50
CA LEU A 94 4.11 -2.41 2.11
C LEU A 94 5.24 -2.96 1.22
N PRO A 95 4.92 -3.37 -0.03
CA PRO A 95 5.92 -3.72 -1.02
C PRO A 95 6.99 -2.65 -1.18
N THR A 96 8.22 -3.07 -1.50
CA THR A 96 9.34 -2.14 -1.74
C THR A 96 9.14 -1.28 -2.98
N THR A 97 8.20 -1.65 -3.85
CA THR A 97 7.81 -0.90 -5.06
C THR A 97 6.75 0.15 -4.81
N THR A 98 6.07 0.12 -3.66
CA THR A 98 4.97 1.06 -3.38
C THR A 98 5.46 2.49 -3.46
N ASP A 99 4.80 3.25 -4.33
CA ASP A 99 5.03 4.66 -4.57
C ASP A 99 3.91 5.53 -4.01
N LYS A 100 2.71 4.98 -3.89
CA LYS A 100 1.56 5.73 -3.40
C LYS A 100 0.67 4.87 -2.50
N CYS A 101 -0.02 5.54 -1.59
CA CYS A 101 -1.10 4.97 -0.81
C CYS A 101 -2.22 5.99 -0.69
N PHE A 102 -3.47 5.55 -0.84
CA PHE A 102 -4.65 6.39 -0.66
C PHE A 102 -5.68 5.68 0.21
N LEU A 103 -6.39 6.44 1.03
CA LEU A 103 -7.54 6.03 1.80
C LEU A 103 -8.73 6.89 1.34
N ARG A 104 -9.78 6.22 0.86
CA ARG A 104 -10.98 6.85 0.28
C ARG A 104 -12.22 6.57 1.15
N PRO A 105 -13.39 7.15 0.83
CA PRO A 105 -14.61 6.89 1.58
C PRO A 105 -14.92 5.40 1.59
N GLY A 106 -15.41 4.89 2.73
CA GLY A 106 -15.49 3.44 2.98
C GLY A 106 -14.25 2.83 3.62
N LEU A 107 -13.19 3.63 3.83
CA LEU A 107 -11.96 3.26 4.54
C LEU A 107 -11.16 2.13 3.88
N THR A 108 -11.33 1.98 2.57
CA THR A 108 -10.49 1.13 1.74
C THR A 108 -9.17 1.86 1.45
N ALA A 109 -8.08 1.32 1.98
CA ALA A 109 -6.75 1.76 1.58
C ALA A 109 -6.34 1.06 0.27
N THR A 110 -5.62 1.75 -0.59
CA THR A 110 -5.07 1.19 -1.83
C THR A 110 -3.65 1.70 -1.96
N CYS A 111 -2.70 0.79 -2.17
CA CYS A 111 -1.29 1.13 -2.33
C CYS A 111 -0.73 0.48 -3.59
N ASP A 112 -0.02 1.25 -4.39
CA ASP A 112 0.57 0.87 -5.68
C ASP A 112 2.03 1.33 -5.79
#